data_AF-A0A2N2KL13-F1
#
_entry.id   AF-A0A2N2KL13-F1
#
_cell.length_a   1.000
_cell.length_b   1.000
_cell.length_c   1.000
_cell.angle_alpha   90.00
_cell.angle_beta   90.00
_cell.angle_gamma   90.00
#
_symmetry.space_group_name_H-M   'P 1'
#
loop_
_entity.id
_entity.type
_entity.pdbx_description
1 polymer ?
#
loop_
_entity_poly.entity_id
_entity_poly.type
_entity_poly.pdbx_seq_one_letter_code
_entity_poly.pdbx_strand_id
1 'polypeptide(L)'
;MNKPINIKWFPPSWIQIKSGTHVIYIDPAYLKTNFAHYPKRIEYSKWPDPIDGLPEELEQGNIILITHHHKDHCKGVTVRRLKNDKKNTRYQAMFQRVGQGYHGSKARNAD
;
A
#
# COMPACT_ATOMS: atom_id res chain seq x y z
N MET A 1 -9.04 22.82 19.64
CA MET A 1 -9.13 23.16 18.20
C MET A 1 -9.09 21.87 17.40
N ASN A 2 -10.02 21.67 16.47
CA ASN A 2 -10.01 20.47 15.60
C ASN A 2 -8.86 20.59 14.59
N LYS A 3 -8.04 19.54 14.45
CA LYS A 3 -6.95 19.53 13.47
C LYS A 3 -7.55 19.38 12.06
N PRO A 4 -7.06 20.11 11.05
CA PRO A 4 -7.55 19.98 9.68
C PRO A 4 -7.32 18.57 9.15
N ILE A 5 -8.24 18.09 8.32
CA ILE A 5 -8.14 16.83 7.60
C ILE A 5 -7.70 17.16 6.17
N ASN A 6 -6.57 16.59 5.76
CA ASN A 6 -6.06 16.68 4.40
C ASN A 6 -6.23 15.33 3.72
N ILE A 7 -6.85 15.32 2.54
CA ILE A 7 -7.02 14.13 1.73
C ILE A 7 -6.24 14.36 0.43
N LYS A 8 -5.36 13.43 0.09
CA LYS A 8 -4.62 13.43 -1.17
C LYS A 8 -4.88 12.12 -1.89
N TRP A 9 -5.20 12.22 -3.17
CA TRP A 9 -5.43 11.07 -4.03
C TRP A 9 -4.22 10.85 -4.94
N PHE A 10 -3.85 9.59 -5.12
CA PHE A 10 -2.86 9.10 -6.04
C PHE A 10 -3.46 7.97 -6.88
N PRO A 11 -3.11 7.86 -8.17
CA PRO A 11 -3.66 6.83 -9.02
C PRO A 11 -3.19 5.41 -8.61
N PRO A 12 -4.02 4.37 -8.81
CA PRO A 12 -5.42 4.45 -9.23
C PRO A 12 -6.39 4.65 -8.05
N SER A 13 -6.19 3.90 -6.97
CA SER A 13 -7.05 3.85 -5.78
C SER A 13 -6.36 4.31 -4.50
N TRP A 14 -5.11 4.78 -4.60
CA TRP A 14 -4.30 5.13 -3.44
C TRP A 14 -4.73 6.47 -2.85
N ILE A 15 -5.20 6.46 -1.59
CA ILE A 15 -5.56 7.67 -0.86
C ILE A 15 -4.66 7.84 0.36
N GLN A 16 -4.21 9.07 0.61
CA GLN A 16 -3.62 9.50 1.87
C GLN A 16 -4.60 10.39 2.62
N ILE A 17 -4.88 10.08 3.88
CA ILE A 17 -5.64 10.92 4.79
C ILE A 17 -4.70 11.34 5.93
N LYS A 18 -4.55 12.64 6.15
CA LYS A 18 -3.68 13.18 7.20
C LYS A 18 -4.44 14.12 8.12
N SER A 19 -4.31 13.91 9.43
CA SER A 19 -4.78 14.85 10.46
C SER A 19 -3.77 14.94 11.60
N GLY A 20 -3.15 16.12 11.76
CA GLY A 20 -2.04 16.30 12.70
C GLY A 20 -0.87 15.36 12.41
N THR A 21 -0.56 14.49 13.38
CA THR A 21 0.52 13.49 13.32
C THR A 21 0.03 12.10 12.91
N HIS A 22 -1.23 11.98 12.49
CA HIS A 22 -1.83 10.73 12.04
C HIS A 22 -1.94 10.72 10.51
N VAL A 23 -1.42 9.65 9.92
CA VAL A 23 -1.41 9.37 8.49
C VAL A 23 -2.06 8.00 8.27
N ILE A 24 -3.09 7.97 7.42
CA ILE A 24 -3.76 6.75 6.98
C ILE A 24 -3.53 6.62 5.48
N TYR A 25 -3.17 5.43 5.04
CA TYR A 25 -3.16 5.06 3.63
C TYR A 25 -4.26 4.08 3.31
N ILE A 26 -4.90 4.26 2.17
CA ILE A 26 -5.82 3.30 1.56
C ILE A 26 -5.19 2.89 0.24
N ASP A 27 -5.11 1.58 -0.01
CA ASP A 27 -4.64 0.97 -1.25
C ASP A 27 -3.31 1.52 -1.82
N PRO A 28 -2.24 1.66 -1.02
CA PRO A 28 -0.98 2.19 -1.54
C PRO A 28 -0.31 1.23 -2.54
N ALA A 29 -0.23 1.66 -3.79
CA ALA A 29 0.41 0.90 -4.86
C ALA A 29 1.15 1.81 -5.85
N TYR A 30 2.49 1.80 -5.78
CA TYR A 30 3.29 2.51 -6.78
C TYR A 30 3.45 1.68 -8.05
N LEU A 31 2.80 2.07 -9.15
CA LEU A 31 3.00 1.47 -10.47
C LEU A 31 3.64 2.47 -11.41
N LYS A 32 4.77 2.09 -12.02
CA LYS A 32 5.52 2.95 -12.94
C LYS A 32 4.63 3.52 -14.05
N THR A 33 3.70 2.72 -14.57
CA THR A 33 2.72 3.13 -15.59
C THR A 33 1.85 4.30 -15.12
N ASN A 34 1.42 4.30 -13.86
CA ASN A 34 0.52 5.31 -13.30
C ASN A 34 1.26 6.58 -12.90
N PHE A 35 2.56 6.47 -12.61
CA PHE A 35 3.39 7.59 -12.16
C PHE A 35 4.42 8.05 -13.21
N ALA A 36 4.42 7.53 -14.43
CA ALA A 36 5.42 7.82 -15.47
C ALA A 36 5.58 9.32 -15.80
N HIS A 37 4.54 10.11 -15.58
CA HIS A 37 4.54 11.56 -15.79
C HIS A 37 4.31 12.36 -14.50
N TYR A 38 4.30 11.69 -13.34
CA TYR A 38 4.16 12.38 -12.07
C TYR A 38 5.45 13.15 -11.75
N PRO A 39 5.38 14.47 -11.50
CA PRO A 39 6.55 15.35 -11.50
C PRO A 39 7.49 15.10 -10.32
N LYS A 40 6.96 14.66 -9.18
CA LYS A 40 7.73 14.44 -7.94
C LYS A 40 8.10 12.99 -7.70
N ARG A 41 7.90 12.11 -8.69
CA ARG A 41 8.08 10.66 -8.49
C ARG A 41 9.49 10.34 -8.04
N ILE A 42 9.60 9.35 -7.18
CA ILE A 42 10.86 8.80 -6.70
C ILE A 42 10.88 7.34 -7.10
N GLU A 43 11.91 6.92 -7.83
CA GLU A 43 12.14 5.51 -8.20
C GLU A 43 13.32 4.99 -7.37
N TYR A 44 13.09 3.96 -6.56
CA TYR A 44 14.15 3.33 -5.74
C TYR A 44 14.80 2.14 -6.42
N SER A 45 14.06 1.46 -7.29
CA SER A 45 14.53 0.31 -8.04
C SER A 45 13.78 0.17 -9.35
N LYS A 46 14.44 -0.47 -10.32
CA LYS A 46 13.89 -0.79 -11.65
C LYS A 46 14.27 -2.23 -11.98
N TRP A 47 13.67 -2.77 -13.04
CA TRP A 47 14.00 -4.11 -13.54
C TRP A 47 15.53 -4.27 -13.71
N PRO A 48 16.13 -5.41 -13.30
CA PRO A 48 15.48 -6.67 -12.91
C PRO A 48 14.93 -6.71 -11.47
N ASP A 49 15.24 -5.73 -10.64
CA ASP A 49 14.73 -5.66 -9.27
C ASP A 49 13.22 -5.40 -9.26
N PRO A 50 12.51 -5.83 -8.19
CA PRO A 50 11.10 -5.49 -8.02
C PRO A 50 10.93 -3.97 -8.07
N ILE A 51 10.14 -3.48 -9.04
CA ILE A 51 9.90 -2.04 -9.23
C ILE A 51 9.43 -1.42 -7.91
N ASP A 52 10.11 -0.38 -7.44
CA ASP A 52 9.77 0.34 -6.22
C ASP A 52 9.89 1.85 -6.41
N GLY A 53 9.05 2.58 -5.71
CA GLY A 53 8.96 4.02 -5.80
C GLY A 53 7.84 4.61 -4.96
N LEU A 54 7.78 5.93 -4.95
CA LEU A 54 6.69 6.71 -4.36
C LEU A 54 6.33 7.87 -5.30
N PRO A 55 5.07 8.37 -5.26
CA PRO A 55 4.67 9.56 -6.01
C PRO A 55 5.45 10.80 -5.58
N GLU A 56 5.82 10.88 -4.31
CA GLU A 56 6.58 11.97 -3.71
C GLU A 56 7.11 11.47 -2.35
N GLU A 57 7.84 12.31 -1.61
CA GLU A 57 8.21 11.99 -0.23
C GLU A 57 6.96 11.89 0.65
N LEU A 58 6.81 10.76 1.34
CA LEU A 58 5.65 10.43 2.15
C LEU A 58 6.06 9.95 3.54
N GLU A 59 5.32 10.40 4.55
CA GLU A 59 5.46 9.93 5.93
C GLU A 59 5.03 8.46 6.07
N GLN A 60 5.58 7.75 7.05
CA GLN A 60 5.07 6.41 7.35
C GLN A 60 3.66 6.47 7.93
N GLY A 61 2.79 5.61 7.42
CA GLY A 61 1.40 5.50 7.85
C GLY A 61 1.27 4.90 9.24
N ASN A 62 0.38 5.47 10.04
CA ASN A 62 -0.10 4.88 11.28
C ASN A 62 -1.01 3.68 10.97
N ILE A 63 -1.84 3.81 9.93
CA ILE A 63 -2.77 2.76 9.47
C ILE A 63 -2.61 2.63 7.96
N ILE A 64 -2.60 1.38 7.48
CA ILE A 64 -2.70 1.06 6.05
C ILE A 64 -3.89 0.13 5.88
N LEU A 65 -4.87 0.58 5.11
CA LEU A 65 -6.07 -0.17 4.75
C LEU A 65 -5.89 -0.69 3.32
N ILE A 66 -6.23 -1.96 3.12
CA ILE A 66 -6.17 -2.62 1.83
C ILE A 66 -7.57 -3.16 1.54
N THR A 67 -8.15 -2.77 0.41
CA THR A 67 -9.49 -3.21 0.02
C THR A 67 -9.47 -4.65 -0.50
N HIS A 68 -8.47 -5.02 -1.30
CA HIS A 68 -8.27 -6.39 -1.82
C HIS A 68 -6.83 -6.60 -2.35
N HIS A 69 -6.53 -7.82 -2.81
CA HIS A 69 -5.16 -8.29 -3.09
C HIS A 69 -4.61 -8.03 -4.50
N HIS A 70 -5.27 -7.21 -5.32
CA HIS A 70 -4.72 -6.87 -6.64
C HIS A 70 -3.50 -5.96 -6.52
N LYS A 71 -2.61 -6.04 -7.50
CA LYS A 71 -1.28 -5.39 -7.48
C LYS A 71 -1.37 -3.86 -7.42
N ASP A 72 -2.40 -3.30 -8.02
CA ASP A 72 -2.74 -1.87 -8.05
C ASP A 72 -3.47 -1.38 -6.80
N HIS A 73 -3.75 -2.27 -5.83
CA HIS A 73 -4.29 -1.95 -4.51
C HIS A 73 -3.32 -2.31 -3.37
N CYS A 74 -2.53 -3.37 -3.52
CA CYS A 74 -1.66 -3.90 -2.47
C CYS A 74 -0.27 -4.26 -3.00
N LYS A 75 0.53 -3.25 -3.38
CA LYS A 75 1.90 -3.52 -3.80
C LYS A 75 2.81 -3.69 -2.59
N GLY A 76 3.27 -4.92 -2.34
CA GLY A 76 4.04 -5.28 -1.15
C GLY A 76 5.26 -4.39 -0.85
N VAL A 77 6.03 -3.98 -1.88
CA VAL A 77 7.18 -3.05 -1.69
C VAL A 77 6.73 -1.67 -1.22
N THR A 78 5.67 -1.11 -1.80
CA THR A 78 5.10 0.18 -1.42
C THR A 78 4.54 0.14 -0.01
N VAL A 79 3.77 -0.91 0.32
CA VAL A 79 3.21 -1.13 1.67
C VAL A 79 4.32 -1.19 2.71
N ARG A 80 5.38 -1.99 2.46
CA ARG A 80 6.52 -2.10 3.38
C ARG A 80 7.20 -0.76 3.62
N ARG A 81 7.39 0.04 2.56
CA ARG A 81 8.04 1.36 2.66
C ARG A 81 7.23 2.34 3.51
N LEU A 82 5.90 2.33 3.37
CA LEU A 82 5.00 3.22 4.10
C LEU A 82 4.65 2.71 5.50
N LYS A 83 4.97 1.46 5.83
CA LYS A 83 4.63 0.88 7.12
C LYS A 83 5.52 1.46 8.22
N ASN A 84 4.90 1.96 9.29
CA ASN A 84 5.60 2.36 10.49
C ASN A 84 5.81 1.15 11.44
N ASP A 85 6.95 0.45 11.33
CA ASP A 85 7.21 -0.75 12.14
C ASP A 85 7.19 -0.52 13.66
N LYS A 86 7.50 0.70 14.11
CA LYS A 86 7.49 1.06 15.55
C LYS A 86 6.08 1.23 16.11
N LYS A 87 5.08 1.52 15.27
CA LYS A 87 3.69 1.81 15.69
C LYS A 87 2.70 0.70 15.34
N ASN A 88 3.10 -0.30 14.54
CA ASN A 88 2.19 -1.31 13.96
C ASN A 88 2.19 -2.69 14.63
N THR A 89 2.59 -2.80 15.90
CA THR A 89 2.66 -4.07 16.64
C THR A 89 1.31 -4.79 16.78
N ARG A 90 0.17 -4.10 16.62
CA ARG A 90 -1.18 -4.70 16.76
C ARG A 90 -1.81 -5.25 15.47
N TYR A 91 -1.30 -4.92 14.28
CA TYR A 91 -1.98 -5.25 13.00
C TYR A 91 -1.29 -6.32 12.14
N GLN A 92 -0.10 -6.79 12.55
CA GLN A 92 0.59 -7.92 11.89
C GLN A 92 -0.27 -9.20 11.84
N ALA A 93 -1.14 -9.41 12.83
CA ALA A 93 -2.03 -10.57 12.92
C ALA A 93 -3.11 -10.62 11.81
N MET A 94 -3.49 -9.48 11.23
CA MET A 94 -4.52 -9.44 10.19
C MET A 94 -3.95 -9.81 8.82
N PHE A 95 -2.75 -9.32 8.48
CA PHE A 95 -2.07 -9.67 7.22
C PHE A 95 -1.70 -11.15 7.11
N GLN A 96 -1.31 -11.80 8.22
CA GLN A 96 -1.05 -13.25 8.21
C GLN A 96 -2.31 -14.09 7.92
N ARG A 97 -3.49 -13.65 8.40
CA ARG A 97 -4.76 -14.34 8.14
C ARG A 97 -5.20 -14.24 6.69
N VAL A 98 -4.98 -13.11 6.00
CA VAL A 98 -5.36 -12.99 4.59
C VAL A 98 -4.34 -13.64 3.65
N GLY A 99 -3.06 -13.67 4.03
CA GLY A 99 -2.00 -14.33 3.25
C GLY A 99 -2.05 -15.87 3.25
N GLN A 100 -2.71 -16.50 4.23
CA GLN A 100 -2.84 -17.96 4.31
C GLN A 100 -4.10 -18.52 3.59
N GLY A 101 -4.96 -17.66 3.03
CA GLY A 101 -6.24 -18.07 2.43
C GLY A 101 -6.20 -18.67 1.02
N TYR A 102 -5.04 -18.73 0.36
CA TYR A 102 -4.88 -19.34 -0.97
C TYR A 102 -3.91 -20.52 -0.90
N HIS A 103 -4.34 -21.63 -0.29
CA HIS A 103 -3.90 -22.95 -0.72
C HIS A 103 -5.10 -23.58 -1.42
N GLY A 104 -4.99 -23.67 -2.75
CA GLY A 104 -6.08 -24.08 -3.64
C GLY A 104 -6.72 -25.40 -3.19
N SER A 105 -8.04 -25.37 -3.02
CA SER A 105 -8.86 -26.56 -3.10
C SER A 105 -8.62 -27.20 -4.46
N LYS A 106 -7.93 -28.35 -4.47
CA LYS A 106 -7.87 -29.22 -5.64
C LYS A 106 -9.31 -29.48 -6.09
N ALA A 107 -9.64 -29.07 -7.31
CA ALA A 107 -10.84 -29.52 -8.00
C ALA A 107 -10.79 -31.05 -8.06
N ARG A 108 -11.77 -31.71 -7.42
CA ARG A 108 -12.05 -33.11 -7.69
C ARG A 108 -12.87 -33.12 -8.98
N ASN A 109 -12.27 -33.60 -10.07
CA ASN A 109 -13.04 -34.00 -11.23
C ASN A 109 -13.87 -35.22 -10.80
N ALA A 110 -15.17 -35.15 -11.00
CA ALA A 110 -16.08 -36.28 -10.90
C ALA A 110 -16.13 -36.92 -12.28
N ASP A 111 -15.62 -38.15 -12.36
CA ASP A 111 -15.97 -39.17 -13.35
C ASP A 111 -16.31 -40.45 -12.57
#